data_AF-A0A7C7MF86-F1
#
_entry.id   AF-A0A7C7MF86-F1
#
_cell.length_a   1.000
_cell.length_b   1.000
_cell.length_c   1.000
_cell.angle_alpha   90.00
_cell.angle_beta   90.00
_cell.angle_gamma   90.00
#
_symmetry.space_group_name_H-M   'P 1'
#
loop_
_entity.id
_entity.type
_entity.pdbx_description
1 polymer ?
#
loop_
_entity_poly.entity_id
_entity_poly.type
_entity_poly.pdbx_seq_one_letter_code
_entity_poly.pdbx_strand_id
1 'polypeptide(L)'
;MLDLYRRHGTDFNFLGVIATRTEWTTQHEKEMTANQTAKVAKMLGAEGALITWDAGGNEFIEVIRTLQACERSGIKTVFLTSEDDPTGSAPTMLEPVPEADAIVSTSFFRADLLGLDPLPPVDRVIGNPQKISGRLRDHYVPTAGPLPTPWRFDDHYGFSKLSSVEY
;
A
#
# COMPACT_ATOMS: atom_id res chain seq x y z
N MET A 1 -12.72 1.84 -4.57
CA MET A 1 -13.23 0.93 -5.63
C MET A 1 -14.49 1.40 -6.37
N LEU A 2 -15.64 1.69 -5.72
CA LEU A 2 -16.95 1.92 -6.39
C LEU A 2 -16.94 2.89 -7.58
N ASP A 3 -16.08 3.90 -7.57
CA ASP A 3 -16.01 4.89 -8.64
C ASP A 3 -15.52 4.32 -9.98
N LEU A 4 -14.59 3.35 -9.94
CA LEU A 4 -14.10 2.65 -11.13
C LEU A 4 -15.23 1.89 -11.84
N TYR A 5 -16.21 1.38 -11.09
CA TYR A 5 -17.41 0.75 -11.66
C TYR A 5 -18.41 1.75 -12.24
N ARG A 6 -18.46 3.00 -11.74
CA ARG A 6 -19.30 4.06 -12.34
C ARG A 6 -18.73 4.59 -13.65
N ARG A 7 -17.39 4.62 -13.75
CA ARG A 7 -16.65 5.13 -14.91
C ARG A 7 -16.35 4.05 -15.96
N HIS A 8 -16.56 2.78 -15.62
CA HIS A 8 -16.48 1.63 -16.53
C HIS A 8 -17.38 1.85 -17.76
N GLY A 9 -16.84 1.63 -18.96
CA GLY A 9 -17.55 1.79 -20.23
C GLY A 9 -17.89 3.24 -20.59
N THR A 10 -17.43 4.22 -19.79
CA THR A 10 -17.59 5.66 -20.05
C THR A 10 -16.23 6.30 -20.32
N ASP A 11 -15.31 6.25 -19.36
CA ASP A 11 -13.97 6.84 -19.48
C ASP A 11 -12.89 5.77 -19.75
N PHE A 12 -13.10 4.55 -19.27
CA PHE A 12 -12.21 3.41 -19.42
C PHE A 12 -12.96 2.10 -19.20
N ASN A 13 -12.39 0.97 -19.63
CA ASN A 13 -12.92 -0.35 -19.31
C ASN A 13 -12.22 -0.91 -18.07
N PHE A 14 -12.87 -0.84 -16.91
CA PHE A 14 -12.35 -1.47 -15.69
C PHE A 14 -12.47 -3.00 -15.79
N LEU A 15 -11.35 -3.69 -15.99
CA LEU A 15 -11.30 -5.14 -16.24
C LEU A 15 -11.34 -6.00 -14.96
N GLY A 16 -11.06 -5.41 -13.78
CA GLY A 16 -11.06 -6.09 -12.50
C GLY A 16 -9.83 -5.79 -11.64
N VAL A 17 -9.57 -6.66 -10.67
CA VAL A 17 -8.40 -6.60 -9.77
C VAL A 17 -7.68 -7.95 -9.80
N ILE A 18 -6.35 -7.93 -9.90
CA ILE A 18 -5.50 -9.12 -9.71
C ILE A 18 -4.86 -8.99 -8.33
N ALA A 19 -5.30 -9.80 -7.37
CA ALA A 19 -4.66 -9.90 -6.07
C ALA A 19 -3.44 -10.81 -6.17
N THR A 20 -2.27 -10.34 -5.73
CA THR A 20 -1.00 -11.06 -5.78
C THR A 20 -0.50 -11.32 -4.37
N ARG A 21 0.05 -12.53 -4.12
CA ARG A 21 0.75 -12.82 -2.87
C ARG A 21 2.17 -12.26 -2.94
N THR A 22 2.58 -11.51 -1.92
CA THR A 22 3.97 -11.10 -1.63
C THR A 22 4.66 -12.12 -0.70
N GLU A 23 5.57 -11.71 0.20
CA GLU A 23 6.34 -12.61 1.06
C GLU A 23 6.96 -13.83 0.34
N TRP A 24 7.65 -13.65 -0.79
CA TRP A 24 8.43 -14.74 -1.41
C TRP A 24 9.89 -14.73 -0.95
N THR A 25 10.43 -15.94 -0.73
CA THR A 25 11.78 -16.12 -0.14
C THR A 25 12.88 -15.91 -1.18
N THR A 26 12.70 -16.46 -2.38
CA THR A 26 13.72 -16.41 -3.45
C THR A 26 13.36 -15.39 -4.52
N GLN A 27 14.38 -14.77 -5.12
CA GLN A 27 14.19 -13.84 -6.24
C GLN A 27 13.49 -14.49 -7.44
N HIS A 28 13.69 -15.80 -7.66
CA HIS A 28 13.01 -16.54 -8.72
C HIS A 28 11.49 -16.64 -8.51
N GLU A 29 11.03 -16.83 -7.27
CA GLU A 29 9.59 -16.81 -6.96
C GLU A 29 8.98 -15.41 -7.18
N LYS A 30 9.72 -14.34 -6.83
CA LYS A 30 9.32 -12.93 -7.07
C LYS A 30 9.19 -12.63 -8.56
N GLU A 31 10.17 -13.04 -9.35
CA GLU A 31 10.12 -12.94 -10.81
C GLU A 31 8.99 -13.79 -11.41
N MET A 32 8.76 -15.00 -10.89
CA MET A 32 7.69 -15.88 -11.36
C MET A 32 6.30 -15.28 -11.09
N THR A 33 6.03 -14.78 -9.87
CA THR A 33 4.72 -14.21 -9.53
C THR A 33 4.43 -12.93 -10.32
N ALA A 34 5.45 -12.07 -10.50
CA ALA A 34 5.37 -10.88 -11.35
C ALA A 34 5.02 -11.23 -12.81
N ASN A 35 5.70 -12.21 -13.40
CA ASN A 35 5.45 -12.63 -14.78
C ASN A 35 4.08 -13.32 -14.96
N GLN A 36 3.59 -14.10 -13.98
CA GLN A 36 2.21 -14.62 -14.05
C GLN A 36 1.18 -13.49 -13.94
N THR A 37 1.42 -12.48 -13.11
CA THR A 37 0.53 -11.31 -12.95
C THR A 37 0.39 -10.54 -14.26
N ALA A 38 1.51 -10.18 -14.89
CA ALA A 38 1.51 -9.50 -16.18
C ALA A 38 0.87 -10.36 -17.30
N LYS A 39 1.10 -11.67 -17.29
CA LYS A 39 0.44 -12.61 -18.21
C LYS A 39 -1.08 -12.64 -18.02
N VAL A 40 -1.59 -12.67 -16.78
CA VAL A 40 -3.04 -12.64 -16.50
C VAL A 40 -3.64 -11.31 -16.95
N ALA A 41 -3.01 -10.18 -16.63
CA ALA A 41 -3.44 -8.86 -17.10
C ALA A 41 -3.50 -8.79 -18.64
N LYS A 42 -2.48 -9.33 -19.33
CA LYS A 42 -2.46 -9.40 -20.80
C LYS A 42 -3.53 -10.34 -21.37
N MET A 43 -3.83 -11.46 -20.71
CA MET A 43 -4.92 -12.37 -21.08
C MET A 43 -6.31 -11.77 -20.88
N LEU A 44 -6.47 -10.81 -19.96
CA LEU A 44 -7.69 -10.01 -19.79
C LEU A 44 -7.82 -8.87 -20.82
N GLY A 45 -6.77 -8.61 -21.61
CA GLY A 45 -6.73 -7.48 -22.56
C GLY A 45 -6.41 -6.13 -21.92
N ALA A 46 -5.68 -6.10 -20.80
CA ALA A 46 -5.31 -4.85 -20.15
C ALA A 46 -4.32 -4.03 -21.01
N GLU A 47 -4.69 -2.80 -21.31
CA GLU A 47 -3.80 -1.78 -21.91
C GLU A 47 -3.07 -0.96 -20.84
N GLY A 48 -3.63 -0.90 -19.62
CA GLY A 48 -3.03 -0.24 -18.47
C GLY A 48 -3.38 -0.89 -17.13
N ALA A 49 -2.57 -0.64 -16.10
CA ALA A 49 -2.72 -1.17 -14.74
C ALA A 49 -2.29 -0.15 -13.67
N LEU A 50 -3.11 0.03 -12.63
CA LEU A 50 -2.69 0.71 -11.40
C LEU A 50 -2.12 -0.34 -10.45
N ILE A 51 -0.91 -0.11 -9.95
CA ILE A 51 -0.17 -1.02 -9.08
C ILE A 51 -0.05 -0.37 -7.70
N THR A 52 -0.40 -1.12 -6.65
CA THR A 52 -0.32 -0.67 -5.26
C THR A 52 -0.02 -1.87 -4.34
N TRP A 53 0.31 -1.61 -3.07
CA TRP A 53 0.90 -2.58 -2.14
C TRP A 53 0.49 -2.32 -0.70
N ASP A 54 0.57 -3.34 0.15
CA ASP A 54 0.37 -3.25 1.60
C ASP A 54 1.67 -3.49 2.38
N ALA A 55 2.46 -4.53 2.05
CA ALA A 55 3.67 -4.92 2.77
C ALA A 55 4.98 -4.40 2.13
N GLY A 56 5.90 -3.91 2.98
CA GLY A 56 7.10 -3.16 2.57
C GLY A 56 8.43 -3.89 2.79
N GLY A 57 9.55 -3.18 2.58
CA GLY A 57 10.88 -3.78 2.70
C GLY A 57 11.16 -4.76 1.56
N ASN A 58 11.62 -5.98 1.86
CA ASN A 58 11.97 -6.99 0.84
C ASN A 58 10.81 -7.33 -0.12
N GLU A 59 9.56 -7.17 0.31
CA GLU A 59 8.35 -7.46 -0.47
C GLU A 59 8.04 -6.43 -1.56
N PHE A 60 8.62 -5.23 -1.43
CA PHE A 60 8.54 -4.18 -2.43
C PHE A 60 9.17 -4.62 -3.78
N ILE A 61 10.08 -5.60 -3.75
CA ILE A 61 10.70 -6.17 -4.95
C ILE A 61 9.66 -6.88 -5.83
N GLU A 62 8.70 -7.61 -5.24
CA GLU A 62 7.59 -8.24 -5.97
C GLU A 62 6.76 -7.18 -6.72
N VAL A 63 6.54 -6.02 -6.08
CA VAL A 63 5.76 -4.89 -6.62
C VAL A 63 6.49 -4.27 -7.82
N ILE A 64 7.78 -3.95 -7.67
CA ILE A 64 8.62 -3.40 -8.74
C ILE A 64 8.80 -4.40 -9.89
N ARG A 65 9.03 -5.69 -9.60
CA ARG A 65 9.11 -6.73 -10.65
C ARG A 65 7.78 -6.90 -11.39
N THR A 66 6.64 -6.79 -10.71
CA THR A 66 5.31 -6.83 -11.31
C THR A 66 5.09 -5.64 -12.26
N LEU A 67 5.52 -4.44 -11.84
CA LEU A 67 5.49 -3.24 -12.68
C LEU A 67 6.34 -3.42 -13.95
N GLN A 68 7.60 -3.85 -13.80
CA GLN A 68 8.47 -4.14 -14.95
C GLN A 68 7.89 -5.21 -15.87
N ALA A 69 7.28 -6.27 -15.33
CA ALA A 69 6.68 -7.34 -16.11
C ALA A 69 5.46 -6.84 -16.92
N CYS A 70 4.65 -5.93 -16.36
CA CYS A 70 3.54 -5.28 -17.06
C CYS A 70 4.03 -4.36 -18.18
N GLU A 71 4.95 -3.45 -17.90
CA GLU A 71 5.53 -2.52 -18.89
C GLU A 71 6.19 -3.27 -20.06
N ARG A 72 7.03 -4.26 -19.76
CA ARG A 72 7.67 -5.13 -20.78
C ARG A 72 6.67 -6.01 -21.54
N SER A 73 5.47 -6.21 -20.99
CA SER A 73 4.36 -6.87 -21.68
C SER A 73 3.53 -5.92 -22.55
N GLY A 74 3.81 -4.60 -22.53
CA GLY A 74 3.06 -3.57 -23.25
C GLY A 74 1.82 -3.05 -22.50
N ILE A 75 1.75 -3.26 -21.17
CA ILE A 75 0.68 -2.78 -20.31
C ILE A 75 1.20 -1.55 -19.55
N LYS A 76 0.61 -0.38 -19.75
CA LYS A 76 1.10 0.85 -19.12
C LYS A 76 0.74 0.97 -17.64
N THR A 77 1.70 1.31 -16.81
CA THR A 77 1.60 1.24 -15.36
C THR A 77 1.51 2.63 -14.71
N VAL A 78 0.78 2.71 -13.60
CA VAL A 78 0.85 3.82 -12.64
C VAL A 78 1.09 3.22 -11.26
N PHE A 79 2.14 3.66 -10.58
CA PHE A 79 2.50 3.16 -9.26
C PHE A 79 1.93 4.06 -8.16
N LEU A 80 1.05 3.51 -7.32
CA LEU A 80 0.44 4.19 -6.19
C LEU A 80 1.09 3.70 -4.88
N THR A 81 1.81 4.60 -4.21
CA THR A 81 2.66 4.28 -3.04
C THR A 81 2.65 5.38 -2.00
N SER A 82 2.95 5.05 -0.74
CA SER A 82 3.31 6.03 0.29
C SER A 82 4.79 6.43 0.23
N GLU A 83 5.15 7.54 0.90
CA GLU A 83 6.52 8.00 1.11
C GLU A 83 7.09 7.58 2.48
N ASP A 84 8.41 7.45 2.64
CA ASP A 84 9.08 7.24 3.93
C ASP A 84 9.81 8.52 4.41
N ASP A 85 10.33 8.50 5.62
CA ASP A 85 10.98 9.62 6.32
C ASP A 85 12.15 10.23 5.50
N PRO A 86 12.07 11.51 5.04
CA PRO A 86 13.13 12.13 4.24
C PRO A 86 14.40 12.44 5.06
N THR A 87 14.37 12.25 6.38
CA THR A 87 15.55 12.31 7.26
C THR A 87 16.14 10.93 7.56
N GLY A 88 15.47 9.86 7.12
CA GLY A 88 15.91 8.47 7.26
C GLY A 88 17.09 8.11 6.36
N SER A 89 17.81 7.05 6.73
CA SER A 89 18.93 6.49 5.94
C SER A 89 18.50 5.44 4.90
N ALA A 90 17.20 5.19 4.75
CA ALA A 90 16.63 4.24 3.80
C ALA A 90 15.92 5.00 2.66
N PRO A 91 16.11 4.61 1.39
CA PRO A 91 15.41 5.25 0.28
C PRO A 91 13.95 4.79 0.21
N THR A 92 13.03 5.75 0.03
CA THR A 92 11.57 5.51 -0.16
C THR A 92 11.26 4.46 -1.23
N MET A 93 12.07 4.41 -2.29
CA MET A 93 11.99 3.39 -3.34
C MET A 93 13.28 2.55 -3.31
N LEU A 94 13.14 1.28 -2.89
CA LEU A 94 14.28 0.38 -2.67
C LEU A 94 14.99 -0.04 -3.96
N GLU A 95 14.29 -0.06 -5.09
CA GLU A 95 14.87 -0.31 -6.41
C GLU A 95 14.26 0.65 -7.45
N PRO A 96 14.95 1.75 -7.81
CA PRO A 96 14.51 2.62 -8.89
C PRO A 96 14.69 1.93 -10.24
N VAL A 97 13.62 1.87 -11.04
CA VAL A 97 13.61 1.24 -12.37
C VAL A 97 13.08 2.21 -13.43
N PRO A 98 13.62 2.22 -14.65
CA PRO A 98 13.18 3.16 -15.69
C PRO A 98 11.76 2.89 -16.19
N GLU A 99 11.22 1.71 -15.92
CA GLU A 99 9.81 1.39 -16.17
C GLU A 99 8.83 2.10 -15.22
N ALA A 100 9.27 2.58 -14.06
CA ALA A 100 8.43 3.27 -13.07
C ALA A 100 8.42 4.79 -13.29
N ASP A 101 8.00 5.23 -14.49
CA ASP A 101 7.99 6.64 -14.90
C ASP A 101 6.76 7.43 -14.42
N ALA A 102 5.66 6.74 -14.07
CA ALA A 102 4.43 7.32 -13.52
C ALA A 102 4.18 6.87 -12.07
N ILE A 103 4.56 7.71 -11.10
CA ILE A 103 4.39 7.45 -9.65
C ILE A 103 3.44 8.49 -9.03
N VAL A 104 2.53 8.03 -8.18
CA VAL A 104 1.60 8.84 -7.38
C VAL A 104 1.83 8.55 -5.90
N SER A 105 2.19 9.60 -5.14
CA SER A 105 2.31 9.54 -3.68
C SER A 105 0.94 9.61 -2.99
N THR A 106 0.76 8.82 -1.94
CA THR A 106 -0.37 8.88 -1.00
C THR A 106 -0.02 9.58 0.32
N SER A 107 1.06 10.38 0.35
CA SER A 107 1.68 10.96 1.56
C SER A 107 2.46 9.93 2.40
N PHE A 108 2.93 10.35 3.58
CA PHE A 108 3.85 9.57 4.41
C PHE A 108 3.21 8.31 4.98
N PHE A 109 3.97 7.23 4.86
CA PHE A 109 3.68 5.90 5.39
C PHE A 109 3.45 5.93 6.91
N ARG A 110 4.33 6.65 7.62
CA ARG A 110 4.34 6.72 9.08
C ARG A 110 3.54 7.91 9.59
N ALA A 111 2.54 7.63 10.42
CA ALA A 111 1.67 8.66 10.97
C ALA A 111 2.33 9.64 11.95
N ASP A 112 3.46 9.26 12.57
CA ASP A 112 4.20 10.16 13.47
C ASP A 112 4.89 11.31 12.73
N LEU A 113 5.08 11.19 11.41
CA LEU A 113 5.54 12.27 10.53
C LEU A 113 4.42 13.24 10.13
N LEU A 114 3.14 12.85 10.29
CA LEU A 114 1.98 13.67 9.91
C LEU A 114 1.61 14.71 10.99
N GLY A 115 2.28 14.70 12.16
CA GLY A 115 2.03 15.66 13.24
C GLY A 115 0.66 15.54 13.91
N LEU A 116 -0.01 14.40 13.75
CA LEU A 116 -1.37 14.17 14.24
C LEU A 116 -1.38 13.92 15.76
N ASP A 117 -2.36 14.51 16.45
CA ASP A 117 -2.58 14.27 17.88
C ASP A 117 -3.07 12.83 18.15
N PRO A 118 -2.80 12.25 19.34
CA PRO A 118 -3.38 11.00 19.78
C PRO A 118 -4.92 11.06 19.79
N LEU A 119 -5.56 10.00 19.31
CA LEU A 119 -7.03 9.91 19.34
C LEU A 119 -7.53 9.85 20.80
N PRO A 120 -8.69 10.45 21.11
CA PRO A 120 -9.20 10.52 22.47
C PRO A 120 -9.47 9.13 23.10
N PRO A 121 -9.50 9.04 24.44
CA PRO A 121 -9.98 7.87 25.17
C PRO A 121 -11.32 7.34 24.64
N VAL A 122 -11.49 6.02 24.64
CA VAL A 122 -12.76 5.37 24.27
C VAL A 122 -13.69 5.27 25.48
N ASP A 123 -14.96 5.65 25.32
CA ASP A 123 -15.98 5.60 26.39
C ASP A 123 -16.15 4.19 27.00
N ARG A 124 -15.88 3.15 26.21
CA ARG A 124 -16.05 1.75 26.60
C ARG A 124 -15.01 0.85 25.94
N VAL A 125 -14.24 0.15 26.77
CA VAL A 125 -13.43 -1.00 26.34
C VAL A 125 -14.32 -2.24 26.22
N ILE A 126 -14.08 -3.03 25.18
CA ILE A 126 -14.62 -4.39 25.02
C ILE A 126 -13.41 -5.34 24.96
N GLY A 127 -13.38 -6.36 25.82
CA GLY A 127 -12.24 -7.25 25.96
C GLY A 127 -11.26 -6.82 27.05
N ASN A 128 -9.96 -6.94 26.80
CA ASN A 128 -8.92 -6.76 27.82
C ASN A 128 -8.73 -5.27 28.20
N PRO A 129 -8.83 -4.89 29.50
CA PRO A 129 -8.59 -3.51 29.95
C PRO A 129 -7.12 -3.06 29.83
N GLN A 130 -6.18 -3.97 29.54
CA GLN A 130 -4.78 -3.65 29.24
C GLN A 130 -4.39 -4.15 27.85
N LYS A 131 -3.53 -3.38 27.17
CA LYS A 131 -2.91 -3.71 25.88
C LYS A 131 -1.40 -3.61 26.00
N ILE A 132 -0.68 -4.37 25.18
CA ILE A 132 0.78 -4.30 25.09
C ILE A 132 1.16 -3.25 24.02
N SER A 133 2.15 -2.43 24.33
CA SER A 133 2.68 -1.33 23.52
C SER A 133 4.23 -1.37 23.52
N GLY A 134 4.85 -0.44 22.79
CA GLY A 134 6.29 -0.39 22.55
C GLY A 134 6.72 -1.20 21.32
N ARG A 135 7.83 -0.81 20.70
CA ARG A 135 8.36 -1.45 19.47
C ARG A 135 8.72 -2.93 19.69
N LEU A 136 9.09 -3.30 20.92
CA LEU A 136 9.42 -4.67 21.31
C LEU A 136 8.25 -5.40 21.98
N ARG A 137 7.06 -4.77 22.07
CA ARG A 137 5.86 -5.28 22.77
C ARG A 137 6.16 -5.59 24.24
N ASP A 138 6.75 -4.61 24.92
CA ASP A 138 7.39 -4.72 26.23
C ASP A 138 6.72 -3.86 27.33
N HIS A 139 5.70 -3.06 27.00
CA HIS A 139 5.01 -2.19 27.96
C HIS A 139 3.51 -2.44 28.01
N TYR A 140 2.97 -2.76 29.19
CA TYR A 140 1.52 -2.84 29.41
C TYR A 140 0.95 -1.45 29.67
N VAL A 141 -0.08 -1.05 28.92
CA VAL A 141 -0.78 0.24 29.06
C VAL A 141 -2.30 0.03 29.11
N PRO A 142 -3.08 0.95 29.71
CA PRO A 142 -4.54 0.86 29.71
C PRO A 142 -5.12 0.89 28.29
N THR A 143 -6.06 -0.01 27.99
CA THR A 143 -6.76 -0.05 26.69
C THR A 143 -7.62 1.20 26.48
N ALA A 144 -8.20 1.72 27.57
CA ALA A 144 -9.07 2.90 27.59
C ALA A 144 -8.33 4.25 27.50
N GLY A 145 -7.00 4.28 27.62
CA GLY A 145 -6.23 5.52 27.49
C GLY A 145 -6.26 6.07 26.05
N PRO A 146 -5.75 7.30 25.82
CA PRO A 146 -5.59 7.85 24.47
C PRO A 146 -4.96 6.83 23.53
N LEU A 147 -5.50 6.71 22.33
CA LEU A 147 -4.94 5.80 21.34
C LEU A 147 -3.82 6.54 20.61
N PRO A 148 -2.61 5.97 20.49
CA PRO A 148 -1.60 6.55 19.61
C PRO A 148 -2.17 6.61 18.20
N THR A 149 -1.69 7.56 17.40
CA THR A 149 -2.01 7.65 15.97
C THR A 149 -1.82 6.27 15.33
N PRO A 150 -2.82 5.76 14.57
CA PRO A 150 -2.66 4.55 13.76
C PRO A 150 -1.32 4.55 13.04
N TRP A 151 -0.54 3.45 13.13
CA TRP A 151 0.86 3.44 12.63
C TRP A 151 0.96 3.81 11.14
N ARG A 152 -0.12 3.52 10.40
CA ARG A 152 -0.42 3.89 9.03
C ARG A 152 -1.68 4.77 9.02
N PHE A 153 -1.65 5.87 8.27
CA PHE A 153 -2.86 6.52 7.74
C PHE A 153 -3.07 6.16 6.25
N ASP A 154 -2.46 5.06 5.81
CA ASP A 154 -2.52 4.55 4.45
C ASP A 154 -3.91 3.98 4.13
N ASP A 155 -4.58 4.53 3.10
CA ASP A 155 -5.79 3.94 2.52
C ASP A 155 -5.62 3.75 1.00
N HIS A 156 -4.61 2.94 0.65
CA HIS A 156 -4.29 2.56 -0.73
C HIS A 156 -5.47 1.91 -1.51
N TYR A 157 -6.52 1.47 -0.81
CA TYR A 157 -7.67 0.78 -1.39
C TYR A 157 -8.96 1.62 -1.45
N GLY A 158 -9.03 2.71 -0.68
CA GLY A 158 -10.22 3.56 -0.55
C GLY A 158 -11.38 2.85 0.18
N PHE A 159 -11.08 2.23 1.33
CA PHE A 159 -12.07 1.60 2.22
C PHE A 159 -12.56 2.53 3.34
N SER A 160 -11.91 3.67 3.57
CA SER A 160 -12.18 4.62 4.62
C SER A 160 -12.50 6.02 4.08
N LYS A 161 -12.68 6.98 4.99
CA LYS A 161 -12.67 8.43 4.72
C LYS A 161 -11.49 9.13 5.39
N LEU A 162 -10.49 8.37 5.86
CA LEU A 162 -9.36 8.88 6.67
C LEU A 162 -8.25 9.54 5.82
N SER A 163 -8.58 10.06 4.64
CA SER A 163 -7.66 10.94 3.92
C SER A 163 -7.61 12.30 4.63
N SER A 164 -6.46 12.96 4.57
CA SER A 164 -6.11 14.20 5.30
C SER A 164 -6.84 15.47 4.81
N VAL A 165 -8.09 15.33 4.38
CA VAL A 165 -8.95 16.37 3.78
C VAL A 165 -10.29 16.52 4.54
N GLU A 166 -10.67 15.54 5.37
CA GLU A 166 -11.90 15.57 6.21
C GLU A 166 -11.60 15.70 7.72
N TYR A 167 -10.54 16.43 8.11
CA TYR A 167 -10.22 16.83 9.50
C TYR A 167 -9.79 18.30 9.59
#